data_AF-A0A9D7XN04-F1
#
_entry.id   AF-A0A9D7XN04-F1
#
_cell.length_a   1.000
_cell.length_b   1.000
_cell.length_c   1.000
_cell.angle_alpha   90.00
_cell.angle_beta   90.00
_cell.angle_gamma   90.00
#
_symmetry.space_group_name_H-M   'P 1'
#
loop_
_entity.id
_entity.type
_entity.pdbx_description
1 polymer ?
#
loop_
_entity_poly.entity_id
_entity_poly.type
_entity_poly.pdbx_seq_one_letter_code
_entity_poly.pdbx_strand_id
1 'polypeptide(L)'
;MSRDRYTLFQILTTDTILLPEAVIYPWPDPDYFNSQFLAMDVHEDLEDIAEENLSEKAMTQLRQNLPSDGPENTSYYLRQQAKNYYYVGQIRTPQILNAFAWKEFIQAWKRGDFKKKKK
;
A
#
# COMPACT_ATOMS: atom_id res chain seq x y z
N MET A 1 20.19 17.88 -56.02
CA MET A 1 18.99 17.41 -55.29
C MET A 1 18.86 18.26 -54.02
N SER A 2 18.02 19.28 -54.05
CA SER A 2 17.78 20.13 -52.87
C SER A 2 16.82 19.39 -51.93
N ARG A 3 17.20 19.20 -50.66
CA ARG A 3 16.33 18.58 -49.65
C ARG A 3 15.50 19.67 -49.00
N ASP A 4 14.18 19.52 -49.08
CA ASP A 4 13.25 20.37 -48.33
C ASP A 4 13.41 20.12 -46.84
N ARG A 5 13.73 21.18 -46.09
CA ARG A 5 13.86 21.14 -44.64
C ARG A 5 12.63 21.80 -44.03
N TYR A 6 11.87 21.02 -43.28
CA TYR A 6 10.76 21.54 -42.49
C TYR A 6 11.27 21.89 -41.09
N THR A 7 11.06 23.13 -40.67
CA THR A 7 11.37 23.61 -39.32
C THR A 7 10.05 23.94 -38.62
N LEU A 8 9.74 23.23 -37.55
CA LEU A 8 8.59 23.51 -36.68
C LEU A 8 9.05 24.39 -35.53
N PHE A 9 8.48 25.58 -35.42
CA PHE A 9 8.67 26.46 -34.26
C PHE A 9 7.51 26.25 -33.29
N GLN A 10 7.77 25.65 -32.14
CA GLN A 10 6.80 25.54 -31.06
C GLN A 10 7.14 26.57 -29.99
N ILE A 11 6.35 27.64 -29.94
CA ILE A 11 6.48 28.66 -28.91
C ILE A 11 5.88 28.09 -27.62
N LEU A 12 6.71 27.92 -26.60
CA LEU A 12 6.26 27.57 -25.25
C LEU A 12 6.00 28.87 -24.49
N THR A 13 4.83 28.99 -23.88
CA THR A 13 4.52 30.08 -22.95
C THR A 13 4.72 29.54 -21.54
N THR A 14 5.56 30.19 -20.75
CA THR A 14 5.74 29.84 -19.34
C THR A 14 4.48 30.22 -18.57
N ASP A 15 3.63 29.24 -18.28
CA ASP A 15 2.54 29.44 -17.34
C ASP A 15 3.10 29.32 -15.92
N THR A 16 2.92 30.36 -15.11
CA THR A 16 3.33 30.34 -13.71
C THR A 16 2.08 30.05 -12.89
N ILE A 17 1.95 28.81 -12.42
CA ILE A 17 0.88 28.48 -11.48
C ILE A 17 1.25 29.17 -10.15
N LEU A 18 0.49 30.22 -9.81
CA LEU A 18 0.54 30.81 -8.47
C LEU A 18 -0.07 29.79 -7.50
N LEU A 19 0.79 29.01 -6.85
CA LEU A 19 0.37 28.16 -5.75
C LEU A 19 -0.10 29.06 -4.59
N PRO A 20 -1.22 28.73 -3.93
CA PRO A 20 -1.62 29.44 -2.73
C PRO A 20 -0.49 29.35 -1.68
N GLU A 21 -0.34 30.41 -0.90
CA GLU A 21 0.63 30.43 0.19
C GLU A 21 0.32 29.29 1.18
N ALA A 22 1.24 28.33 1.28
CA ALA A 22 1.15 27.27 2.27
C ALA A 22 1.88 27.74 3.54
N VAL A 23 1.14 27.86 4.64
CA VAL A 23 1.73 28.10 5.96
C VAL A 23 2.40 26.81 6.42
N ILE A 24 3.71 26.71 6.21
CA ILE A 24 4.52 25.60 6.72
C ILE A 24 4.79 25.90 8.19
N TYR A 25 4.07 25.22 9.08
CA TYR A 25 4.40 25.26 10.50
C TYR A 25 5.77 24.58 10.70
N PRO A 26 6.78 25.29 11.25
CA PRO A 26 8.01 24.63 11.65
C PRO A 26 7.63 23.61 12.71
N TRP A 27 7.85 22.34 12.42
CA TRP A 27 7.67 21.29 13.41
C TRP A 27 8.47 21.68 14.66
N PRO A 28 7.88 21.62 15.86
CA PRO A 28 8.65 21.78 17.08
C PRO A 28 9.79 20.76 17.08
N ASP A 29 10.90 21.09 17.76
CA ASP A 29 12.10 20.25 17.88
C ASP A 29 11.72 18.76 17.95
N PRO A 30 12.33 17.84 17.18
CA PRO A 30 11.96 16.42 17.16
C PRO A 30 11.85 15.80 18.55
N ASP A 31 12.64 16.31 19.50
CA ASP A 31 12.62 15.92 20.91
C ASP A 31 11.23 16.12 21.56
N TYR A 32 10.47 17.11 21.11
CA TYR A 32 9.13 17.41 21.61
C TYR A 32 8.00 16.75 20.81
N PHE A 33 8.30 16.11 19.66
CA PHE A 33 7.29 15.44 18.81
C PHE A 33 6.35 14.58 19.65
N ASN A 34 6.92 13.69 20.48
CA ASN A 34 6.14 12.73 21.26
C ASN A 34 5.20 13.43 22.24
N SER A 35 5.72 14.45 22.95
CA SER A 35 4.92 15.20 23.92
C SER A 35 3.80 15.98 23.28
N GLN A 36 4.04 16.57 22.10
CA GLN A 36 3.03 17.34 21.38
C GLN A 36 2.02 16.46 20.65
N PHE A 37 2.45 15.35 20.08
CA PHE A 37 1.57 14.36 19.46
C PHE A 37 0.61 13.77 20.49
N LEU A 38 1.08 13.46 21.69
CA LEU A 38 0.24 12.98 22.78
C LEU A 38 -0.69 14.06 23.37
N ALA A 39 -0.27 15.32 23.32
CA ALA A 39 -1.07 16.46 23.77
C ALA A 39 -2.00 17.01 22.66
N MET A 40 -1.98 16.43 21.47
CA MET A 40 -2.77 16.87 20.33
C MET A 40 -4.25 16.64 20.62
N ASP A 41 -5.05 17.68 20.37
CA ASP A 41 -6.50 17.61 20.48
C ASP A 41 -7.08 16.95 19.23
N VAL A 42 -7.59 15.73 19.39
CA VAL A 42 -8.15 14.94 18.29
C VAL A 42 -9.57 15.38 18.04
N HIS A 43 -9.77 16.14 16.96
CA HIS A 43 -11.08 16.56 16.47
C HIS A 43 -11.65 15.51 15.51
N GLU A 44 -12.98 15.46 15.35
CA GLU A 44 -13.70 14.45 14.54
C GLU A 44 -13.16 14.36 13.09
N ASP A 45 -12.83 15.50 12.48
CA ASP A 45 -12.26 15.56 11.12
C ASP A 45 -10.89 14.85 11.00
N LEU A 46 -10.08 14.83 12.07
CA LEU A 46 -8.76 14.20 12.05
C LEU A 46 -8.85 12.67 12.09
N GLU A 47 -9.90 12.14 12.70
CA GLU A 47 -10.18 10.71 12.71
C GLU A 47 -10.54 10.23 11.30
N ASP A 48 -11.47 10.93 10.63
CA ASP A 48 -11.86 10.63 9.25
C ASP A 48 -10.67 10.68 8.27
N ILE A 49 -9.81 11.70 8.42
CA ILE A 49 -8.57 11.83 7.62
C ILE A 49 -7.59 10.68 7.93
N ALA A 50 -7.47 10.27 9.19
CA ALA A 50 -6.63 9.14 9.56
C ALA A 50 -7.17 7.83 8.98
N GLU A 51 -8.48 7.60 9.03
CA GLU A 51 -9.13 6.43 8.43
C GLU A 51 -8.95 6.40 6.91
N GLU A 52 -9.12 7.53 6.22
CA GLU A 52 -8.93 7.61 4.78
C GLU A 52 -7.48 7.27 4.39
N ASN A 53 -6.50 7.83 5.10
CA ASN A 53 -5.07 7.60 4.87
C ASN A 53 -4.65 6.16 5.21
N LEU A 54 -5.27 5.54 6.22
CA LEU A 54 -5.00 4.17 6.64
C LEU A 54 -5.87 3.14 5.90
N SER A 55 -6.78 3.58 5.03
CA SER A 55 -7.66 2.71 4.28
C SER A 55 -6.86 1.68 3.46
N GLU A 56 -7.42 0.48 3.28
CA GLU A 56 -6.76 -0.59 2.54
C GLU A 56 -6.39 -0.15 1.12
N LYS A 57 -7.24 0.68 0.50
CA LYS A 57 -7.02 1.26 -0.82
C LYS A 57 -5.80 2.18 -0.83
N ALA A 58 -5.73 3.15 0.09
CA ALA A 58 -4.60 4.07 0.20
C ALA A 58 -3.29 3.32 0.47
N MET A 59 -3.31 2.39 1.43
CA MET A 59 -2.16 1.55 1.76
C MET A 59 -1.71 0.65 0.60
N THR A 60 -2.65 0.14 -0.20
CA THR A 60 -2.33 -0.66 -1.40
C THR A 60 -1.68 0.19 -2.48
N GLN A 61 -2.19 1.41 -2.73
CA GLN A 61 -1.60 2.34 -3.67
C GLN A 61 -0.19 2.76 -3.24
N LEU A 62 0.00 3.06 -1.95
CA LEU A 62 1.32 3.34 -1.41
C LEU A 62 2.28 2.17 -1.67
N ARG A 63 1.91 0.93 -1.34
CA ARG A 63 2.76 -0.25 -1.60
C ARG A 63 3.12 -0.46 -3.08
N GLN A 64 2.25 -0.06 -4.01
CA GLN A 64 2.51 -0.22 -5.45
C GLN A 64 3.42 0.88 -6.00
N ASN A 65 3.32 2.09 -5.44
CA ASN A 65 3.98 3.28 -5.98
C ASN A 65 5.25 3.66 -5.21
N LEU A 66 5.41 3.23 -3.96
CA LEU A 66 6.64 3.48 -3.20
C LEU A 66 7.76 2.62 -3.78
N PRO A 67 8.87 3.21 -4.24
CA PRO A 67 10.05 2.45 -4.59
C PRO A 67 10.57 1.74 -3.33
N SER A 68 10.88 0.46 -3.45
CA SER A 68 11.45 -0.28 -2.32
C SER A 68 12.81 0.31 -1.96
N ASP A 69 12.95 0.75 -0.71
CA ASP A 69 14.26 1.18 -0.21
C ASP A 69 15.19 -0.03 -0.07
N GLY A 70 16.49 0.14 -0.31
CA GLY A 70 17.48 -0.95 -0.30
C GLY A 70 17.47 -1.79 0.99
N PRO A 71 17.45 -1.17 2.19
CA PRO A 71 17.29 -1.87 3.46
C PRO A 71 15.93 -2.55 3.62
N GLU A 72 14.85 -1.93 3.12
CA GLU A 72 13.50 -2.47 3.20
C GLU A 72 13.37 -3.75 2.38
N ASN A 73 13.88 -3.75 1.15
CA ASN A 73 13.88 -4.92 0.27
C ASN A 73 14.67 -6.08 0.88
N THR A 74 15.84 -5.78 1.46
CA THR A 74 16.68 -6.78 2.15
C THR A 74 15.93 -7.37 3.34
N SER A 75 15.31 -6.53 4.17
CA SER A 75 14.50 -6.98 5.31
C SER A 75 13.31 -7.82 4.88
N TYR A 76 12.61 -7.42 3.81
CA TYR A 76 11.51 -8.17 3.22
C TYR A 76 11.96 -9.55 2.73
N TYR A 77 13.06 -9.60 1.98
CA TYR A 77 13.65 -10.84 1.48
C TYR A 77 14.07 -11.79 2.62
N LEU A 78 14.75 -11.26 3.64
CA LEU A 78 15.15 -12.04 4.82
C LEU A 78 13.95 -12.56 5.59
N ARG A 79 12.87 -11.77 5.75
CA ARG A 79 11.62 -12.25 6.35
C ARG A 79 11.00 -13.37 5.54
N GLN A 80 11.01 -13.28 4.20
CA GLN A 80 10.48 -14.32 3.34
C GLN A 80 11.31 -15.60 3.43
N GLN A 81 12.64 -15.48 3.42
CA GLN A 81 13.53 -16.62 3.68
C GLN A 81 13.30 -17.23 5.06
N ALA A 82 13.23 -16.42 6.12
CA ALA A 82 12.99 -16.89 7.48
C ALA A 82 11.65 -17.62 7.60
N LYS A 83 10.58 -17.11 6.96
CA LYS A 83 9.30 -17.82 6.85
C LYS A 83 9.49 -19.17 6.17
N ASN A 84 10.21 -19.24 5.05
CA ASN A 84 10.47 -20.50 4.36
C ASN A 84 11.25 -21.46 5.26
N TYR A 85 12.31 -20.99 5.94
CA TYR A 85 13.14 -21.79 6.85
C TYR A 85 12.40 -22.25 8.10
N TYR A 86 11.47 -21.46 8.63
CA TYR A 86 10.58 -21.89 9.71
C TYR A 86 9.80 -23.17 9.34
N TYR A 87 9.56 -23.38 8.04
CA TYR A 87 8.95 -24.60 7.49
C TYR A 87 9.97 -25.60 6.91
N VAL A 88 11.27 -25.31 6.92
CA VAL A 88 12.32 -26.27 6.53
C VAL A 88 12.63 -27.15 7.76
N GLY A 89 12.04 -28.35 7.78
CA GLY A 89 12.23 -29.34 8.85
C GLY A 89 10.96 -29.69 9.63
N GLN A 90 9.88 -28.91 9.46
CA GLN A 90 8.54 -29.25 9.91
C GLN A 90 7.62 -29.33 8.69
N ILE A 91 6.79 -30.35 8.59
CA ILE A 91 5.78 -30.45 7.54
C ILE A 91 4.88 -29.22 7.68
N ARG A 92 4.78 -28.37 6.64
CA ARG A 92 3.78 -27.29 6.59
C ARG A 92 2.44 -27.94 6.89
N THR A 93 1.88 -27.68 8.07
CA THR A 93 0.72 -28.43 8.56
C THR A 93 -0.38 -28.27 7.51
N PRO A 94 -0.79 -29.35 6.82
CA PRO A 94 -1.81 -29.19 5.80
C PRO A 94 -3.08 -28.71 6.52
N GLN A 95 -3.69 -27.64 6.00
CA GLN A 95 -4.91 -27.02 6.57
C GLN A 95 -6.12 -27.96 6.63
N ILE A 96 -5.97 -29.20 6.14
CA ILE A 96 -6.92 -30.31 6.27
C ILE A 96 -7.20 -30.72 7.72
N LEU A 97 -6.38 -30.33 8.71
CA LEU A 97 -6.64 -30.60 10.13
C LEU A 97 -7.34 -29.44 10.85
N ASN A 98 -7.69 -28.36 10.14
CA ASN A 98 -8.45 -27.25 10.72
C ASN A 98 -9.95 -27.59 10.75
N ALA A 99 -10.52 -27.76 11.94
CA ALA A 99 -11.95 -28.06 12.14
C ALA A 99 -12.88 -26.99 11.54
N PHE A 100 -12.44 -25.73 11.44
CA PHE A 100 -13.20 -24.66 10.81
C PHE A 100 -13.23 -24.80 9.27
N ALA A 101 -12.12 -25.24 8.66
CA ALA A 101 -12.06 -25.47 7.22
C ALA A 101 -13.01 -26.59 6.76
N TRP A 102 -13.20 -27.63 7.60
CA TRP A 102 -14.21 -28.67 7.34
C TRP A 102 -15.65 -28.14 7.41
N LYS A 103 -15.94 -27.25 8.36
CA LYS A 103 -17.24 -26.59 8.47
C LYS A 103 -17.53 -25.77 7.20
N GLU A 104 -16.57 -24.98 6.74
CA GLU A 104 -16.69 -24.19 5.50
C GLU A 104 -16.83 -25.08 4.26
N PHE A 105 -16.04 -26.16 4.17
CA PHE A 105 -16.14 -27.13 3.08
C PHE A 105 -17.52 -27.80 3.02
N ILE A 106 -18.05 -28.28 4.16
CA ILE A 106 -19.39 -28.89 4.23
C ILE A 106 -20.47 -27.88 3.85
N GLN A 107 -20.33 -26.62 4.29
CA GLN A 107 -21.26 -25.54 3.93
C GLN A 107 -21.20 -25.22 2.42
N ALA A 108 -20.01 -25.10 1.84
CA ALA A 108 -19.81 -24.86 0.41
C ALA A 108 -20.35 -26.01 -0.45
N TRP A 109 -20.19 -27.25 0.02
CA TRP A 109 -20.77 -28.42 -0.63
C TRP A 109 -22.30 -28.41 -0.57
N LYS A 110 -22.89 -28.12 0.61
CA LYS A 110 -24.34 -27.96 0.75
C LYS A 110 -24.91 -26.83 -0.12
N ARG A 111 -24.19 -25.72 -0.25
CA ARG A 111 -24.54 -24.59 -1.11
C ARG A 111 -24.40 -24.90 -2.61
N GLY A 112 -23.65 -25.95 -2.95
CA GLY A 112 -23.49 -26.42 -4.33
C GLY A 112 -22.41 -25.67 -5.11
N ASP A 113 -21.46 -25.04 -4.43
CA ASP A 113 -20.40 -24.21 -5.04
C ASP A 113 -19.52 -25.01 -6.03
N PHE A 114 -19.44 -26.33 -5.83
CA PHE A 114 -18.66 -27.24 -6.69
C PHE A 114 -19.48 -27.88 -7.84
N LYS A 115 -20.75 -27.51 -8.01
CA LYS A 115 -21.54 -28.01 -9.15
C LYS A 115 -21.00 -27.36 -10.42
N LYS A 116 -20.48 -28.19 -11.35
CA LYS A 116 -20.07 -27.74 -12.69
C LYS A 116 -21.25 -27.01 -13.35
N LYS A 117 -21.10 -25.70 -13.57
CA LYS A 117 -21.99 -24.97 -14.47
C LYS A 117 -21.80 -25.58 -15.86
N LYS A 118 -22.87 -26.14 -16.44
CA LYS A 118 -22.83 -26.61 -17.83
C LYS A 118 -22.49 -25.40 -18.70
N LYS A 119 -21.46 -25.57 -19.53
CA LYS A 119 -21.13 -24.64 -20.62
C LYS A 119 -22.23 -24.71 -21.67
#